data_AF-A0A1Y1SGV2-F1
#
_entry.id   AF-A0A1Y1SGV2-F1
#
_cell.length_a   1.000
_cell.length_b   1.000
_cell.length_c   1.000
_cell.angle_alpha   90.00
_cell.angle_beta   90.00
_cell.angle_gamma   90.00
#
_symmetry.space_group_name_H-M   'P 1'
#
loop_
_entity.id
_entity.type
_entity.pdbx_description
1 polymer ?
#
loop_
_entity_poly.entity_id
_entity_poly.type
_entity_poly.pdbx_seq_one_letter_code
_entity_poly.pdbx_strand_id
1 'polypeptide(L)'
;MRAWPSCSFVTPEHAPRIIANTMSQAIAMMFPRLRYLLLLAGLIALSGCALFQPKIVPPCSEAAYHQFDFWLGEWNVLRAGDESGDEAYNSITPIMQGCALQERYHTSSGYSGESLNWYDPELMQWRQTWVDVSGTVLQLSGGLNAEGQMVLTGNNRRDERDKPLLDRITWTPYEDGTVVQQWDISRDNGATWERIFSGLYEPRVPAPQPESPAADNPGP
;
A
#
# COMPACT_ATOMS: atom_id res chain seq x y z
N MET A 1 20.76 33.74 75.14
CA MET A 1 20.48 32.56 75.99
C MET A 1 20.29 31.38 75.04
N ARG A 2 20.96 30.23 75.06
CA ARG A 2 21.97 29.53 75.87
C ARG A 2 22.57 28.52 74.84
N ALA A 3 23.86 28.42 74.60
CA ALA A 3 24.93 27.90 75.44
C ALA A 3 24.82 26.38 75.79
N TRP A 4 25.72 25.59 75.18
CA TRP A 4 26.45 24.39 75.71
C TRP A 4 25.72 23.03 75.75
N PRO A 5 26.42 21.87 75.89
CA PRO A 5 27.85 21.57 75.69
C PRO A 5 28.17 20.26 74.92
N SER A 6 29.45 20.18 74.56
CA SER A 6 30.23 19.01 74.16
C SER A 6 30.23 17.87 75.20
N CYS A 7 30.36 16.64 74.71
CA CYS A 7 30.78 15.48 75.51
C CYS A 7 32.09 14.91 74.94
N SER A 8 33.08 14.77 75.81
CA SER A 8 34.38 14.14 75.56
C SER A 8 34.46 12.84 76.36
N PHE A 9 34.95 11.76 75.75
CA PHE A 9 35.52 10.58 76.42
C PHE A 9 36.55 9.98 75.43
N VAL A 10 37.85 10.21 75.62
CA VAL A 10 38.82 9.48 76.46
C VAL A 10 38.98 8.01 76.02
N THR A 11 40.16 7.76 75.47
CA THR A 11 40.76 6.51 74.99
C THR A 11 41.23 5.60 76.11
N PRO A 12 41.37 4.29 75.81
CA PRO A 12 42.57 3.54 76.18
C PRO A 12 43.01 2.62 75.01
N GLU A 13 44.21 2.06 74.89
CA GLU A 13 45.55 2.22 75.45
C GLU A 13 46.42 1.24 74.61
N HIS A 14 47.70 1.57 74.49
CA HIS A 14 48.89 0.83 73.99
C HIS A 14 48.79 -0.72 73.93
N ALA A 15 49.40 -1.47 72.99
CA ALA A 15 50.76 -1.49 72.44
C ALA A 15 50.86 -2.66 71.40
N PRO A 16 52.03 -3.20 71.01
CA PRO A 16 53.23 -2.61 70.41
C PRO A 16 53.50 -3.17 68.99
N ARG A 17 54.31 -2.45 68.22
CA ARG A 17 54.91 -2.92 66.95
C ARG A 17 56.16 -3.75 67.23
N ILE A 18 56.15 -5.04 66.94
CA ILE A 18 57.38 -5.81 66.65
C ILE A 18 57.07 -6.88 65.59
N ILE A 19 58.07 -7.08 64.72
CA ILE A 19 58.44 -8.31 63.98
C ILE A 19 58.07 -8.36 62.49
N ALA A 20 59.14 -8.17 61.70
CA ALA A 20 59.54 -8.89 60.49
C ALA A 20 58.56 -8.94 59.31
N ASN A 21 58.89 -8.30 58.19
CA ASN A 21 59.83 -8.86 57.21
C ASN A 21 59.41 -10.25 56.77
N THR A 22 58.63 -10.34 55.68
CA THR A 22 58.80 -11.26 54.53
C THR A 22 57.50 -11.33 53.73
N MET A 23 57.63 -11.70 52.44
CA MET A 23 56.56 -11.99 51.48
C MET A 23 55.95 -10.72 50.84
N SER A 24 56.51 -10.14 49.77
CA SER A 24 56.75 -10.76 48.46
C SER A 24 55.68 -11.79 48.11
N GLN A 25 54.86 -11.48 47.10
CA GLN A 25 53.78 -12.31 46.52
C GLN A 25 52.34 -12.07 47.04
N ALA A 26 51.80 -10.86 46.87
CA ALA A 26 50.32 -10.70 46.78
C ALA A 26 49.83 -9.54 45.91
N ILE A 27 50.71 -8.85 45.16
CA ILE A 27 50.30 -7.71 44.31
C ILE A 27 49.78 -8.17 42.93
N ALA A 28 49.98 -9.44 42.56
CA ALA A 28 49.76 -9.91 41.18
C ALA A 28 48.36 -10.47 40.86
N MET A 29 47.35 -10.38 41.73
CA MET A 29 46.05 -11.06 41.47
C MET A 29 44.79 -10.20 41.64
N MET A 30 44.88 -8.90 41.91
CA MET A 30 43.68 -8.07 42.14
C MET A 30 43.41 -6.99 41.07
N PHE A 31 44.19 -6.91 39.99
CA PHE A 31 44.00 -5.90 38.93
C PHE A 31 43.53 -6.37 37.54
N PRO A 32 43.49 -7.68 37.16
CA PRO A 32 42.95 -8.05 35.86
C PRO A 32 41.41 -8.17 35.89
N ARG A 33 40.80 -8.60 37.00
CA ARG A 33 39.34 -8.89 37.05
C ARG A 33 38.46 -7.64 36.94
N LEU A 34 38.91 -6.49 37.45
CA LEU A 34 38.15 -5.23 37.40
C LEU A 34 38.18 -4.57 36.00
N ARG A 35 39.26 -4.78 35.22
CA ARG A 35 39.34 -4.35 33.82
C ARG A 35 38.40 -5.15 32.91
N TYR A 36 38.27 -6.46 33.13
CA TYR A 36 37.35 -7.30 32.36
C TYR A 36 35.87 -6.99 32.65
N LEU A 37 35.51 -6.67 33.90
CA LEU A 37 34.13 -6.28 34.25
C LEU A 37 33.70 -4.94 33.65
N LEU A 38 34.61 -3.94 33.57
CA LEU A 38 34.32 -2.66 32.90
C LEU A 38 34.30 -2.79 31.36
N LEU A 39 35.13 -3.66 30.77
CA LEU A 39 35.09 -3.97 29.33
C LEU A 39 33.83 -4.76 28.94
N LEU A 40 33.36 -5.70 29.76
CA LEU A 40 32.08 -6.40 29.54
C LEU A 40 30.87 -5.47 29.68
N ALA A 41 30.87 -4.54 30.64
CA ALA A 41 29.79 -3.56 30.78
C ALA A 41 29.72 -2.58 29.59
N GLY A 42 30.87 -2.19 29.02
CA GLY A 42 30.93 -1.37 27.80
C GLY A 42 30.44 -2.11 26.54
N LEU A 43 30.73 -3.41 26.42
CA LEU A 43 30.28 -4.24 25.29
C LEU A 43 28.77 -4.52 25.31
N ILE A 44 28.15 -4.59 26.49
CA ILE A 44 26.69 -4.73 26.63
C ILE A 44 25.98 -3.40 26.31
N ALA A 45 26.58 -2.25 26.67
CA ALA A 45 26.01 -0.93 26.38
C ALA A 45 26.01 -0.56 24.88
N LEU A 46 26.95 -1.09 24.08
CA LEU A 46 26.94 -0.92 22.62
C LEU A 46 25.96 -1.86 21.88
N SER A 47 25.46 -2.92 22.52
CA SER A 47 24.54 -3.89 21.90
C SER A 47 23.06 -3.49 22.00
N GLY A 48 22.71 -2.47 22.81
CA GLY A 48 21.32 -2.02 23.00
C GLY A 48 20.78 -1.11 21.90
N CYS A 49 21.65 -0.64 20.98
CA CYS A 49 21.25 0.23 19.86
C CYS A 49 21.08 -0.59 18.57
N ALA A 50 20.42 -1.74 18.66
CA ALA A 50 20.04 -2.52 17.49
C ALA A 50 18.54 -2.29 17.18
N LEU A 51 18.33 -1.47 16.15
CA LEU A 51 17.28 -1.60 15.13
C LEU A 51 15.83 -1.25 15.52
N PHE A 52 15.55 0.03 15.80
CA PHE A 52 14.30 0.61 15.28
C PHE A 52 14.59 1.13 13.86
N GLN A 53 14.57 0.23 12.88
CA GLN A 53 14.43 0.68 11.49
C GLN A 53 12.95 1.00 11.28
N PRO A 54 12.59 2.26 10.95
CA PRO A 54 11.22 2.56 10.59
C PRO A 54 10.86 1.67 9.40
N LYS A 55 9.83 0.83 9.58
CA LYS A 55 9.29 0.05 8.46
C LYS A 55 8.79 1.06 7.44
N ILE A 56 9.48 1.15 6.29
CA ILE A 56 9.00 1.97 5.18
C ILE A 56 7.73 1.30 4.69
N VAL A 57 6.60 1.92 4.98
CA VAL A 57 5.29 1.51 4.48
C VAL A 57 5.16 2.11 3.08
N PRO A 58 4.98 1.30 2.02
CA PRO A 58 4.74 1.83 0.69
C PRO A 58 3.52 2.77 0.69
N PRO A 59 3.54 3.84 -0.12
CA PRO A 59 2.36 4.69 -0.28
C PRO A 59 1.17 3.84 -0.74
N CYS A 60 -0.05 4.23 -0.34
CA CYS A 60 -1.30 3.59 -0.78
C CYS A 60 -1.39 2.09 -0.44
N SER A 61 -0.83 1.68 0.69
CA SER A 61 -0.83 0.27 1.16
C SER A 61 -1.99 -0.08 2.10
N GLU A 62 -2.88 0.88 2.39
CA GLU A 62 -4.09 0.60 3.16
C GLU A 62 -5.12 -0.16 2.31
N ALA A 63 -5.92 -1.02 2.95
CA ALA A 63 -6.87 -1.89 2.25
C ALA A 63 -7.84 -1.12 1.33
N ALA A 64 -8.17 0.13 1.63
CA ALA A 64 -9.05 0.96 0.82
C ALA A 64 -8.51 1.18 -0.62
N TYR A 65 -7.20 1.34 -0.77
CA TYR A 65 -6.53 1.51 -2.08
C TYR A 65 -6.52 0.23 -2.92
N HIS A 66 -6.81 -0.92 -2.30
CA HIS A 66 -6.76 -2.24 -2.92
C HIS A 66 -8.16 -2.86 -3.12
N GLN A 67 -9.23 -2.12 -2.81
CA GLN A 67 -10.61 -2.64 -2.93
C GLN A 67 -11.00 -3.00 -4.37
N PHE A 68 -10.38 -2.37 -5.37
CA PHE A 68 -10.67 -2.61 -6.79
C PHE A 68 -9.69 -3.60 -7.44
N ASP A 69 -8.79 -4.22 -6.67
CA ASP A 69 -7.71 -5.07 -7.19
C ASP A 69 -8.21 -6.36 -7.86
N PHE A 70 -9.45 -6.77 -7.59
CA PHE A 70 -10.07 -7.91 -8.26
C PHE A 70 -10.23 -7.70 -9.77
N TRP A 71 -10.10 -6.47 -10.25
CA TRP A 71 -10.20 -6.11 -11.68
C TRP A 71 -8.84 -5.99 -12.37
N LEU A 72 -7.73 -6.07 -11.62
CA LEU A 72 -6.37 -6.05 -12.18
C LEU A 72 -6.15 -7.25 -13.10
N GLY A 73 -5.49 -7.01 -14.23
CA GLY A 73 -5.09 -8.07 -15.16
C GLY A 73 -5.31 -7.70 -16.62
N GLU A 74 -5.10 -8.71 -17.46
CA GLU A 74 -5.40 -8.66 -18.89
C GLU A 74 -6.67 -9.47 -19.13
N TRP A 75 -7.56 -8.96 -19.98
CA TRP A 75 -8.91 -9.49 -20.14
C TRP A 75 -9.29 -9.61 -21.61
N ASN A 76 -9.96 -10.71 -21.96
CA ASN A 76 -10.87 -10.74 -23.10
C ASN A 76 -12.24 -10.27 -22.61
N VAL A 77 -12.89 -9.37 -23.36
CA VAL A 77 -14.19 -8.83 -22.97
C VAL A 77 -15.26 -9.33 -23.94
N LEU A 78 -16.17 -10.14 -23.43
CA LEU A 78 -17.34 -10.60 -24.18
C LEU A 78 -18.50 -9.65 -23.93
N ARG A 79 -18.90 -8.90 -24.96
CA ARG A 79 -20.03 -7.97 -24.88
C ARG A 79 -21.35 -8.71 -25.05
N ALA A 80 -22.25 -8.59 -24.08
CA ALA A 80 -23.56 -9.23 -24.16
C ALA A 80 -24.36 -8.67 -25.35
N GLY A 81 -24.93 -9.58 -26.15
CA GLY A 81 -25.73 -9.24 -27.32
C GLY A 81 -24.92 -8.77 -28.53
N ASP A 82 -23.59 -8.88 -28.50
CA ASP A 82 -22.76 -8.63 -29.67
C ASP A 82 -22.69 -9.88 -30.55
N GLU A 83 -23.24 -9.76 -31.76
CA GLU A 83 -23.21 -10.80 -32.80
C GLU A 83 -22.16 -10.50 -33.90
N SER A 84 -21.46 -9.37 -33.80
CA SER A 84 -20.47 -8.94 -34.81
C SER A 84 -19.22 -9.81 -34.82
N GLY A 85 -18.93 -10.50 -33.71
CA GLY A 85 -17.69 -11.22 -33.51
C GLY A 85 -16.48 -10.30 -33.30
N ASP A 86 -16.70 -9.03 -32.99
CA ASP A 86 -15.63 -8.08 -32.70
C ASP A 86 -14.97 -8.42 -31.36
N GLU A 87 -13.67 -8.74 -31.41
CA GLU A 87 -12.92 -9.07 -30.21
C GLU A 87 -12.60 -7.80 -29.44
N ALA A 88 -12.88 -7.82 -28.13
CA ALA A 88 -12.54 -6.72 -27.24
C ALA A 88 -11.55 -7.17 -26.16
N TYR A 89 -10.64 -6.26 -25.83
CA TYR A 89 -9.55 -6.51 -24.92
C TYR A 89 -9.45 -5.37 -23.91
N ASN A 90 -9.11 -5.70 -22.67
CA ASN A 90 -8.88 -4.70 -21.64
C ASN A 90 -7.65 -5.03 -20.79
N SER A 91 -6.83 -4.02 -20.49
CA SER A 91 -5.64 -4.11 -19.64
C SER A 91 -5.83 -3.18 -18.44
N ILE A 92 -5.81 -3.74 -17.23
CA ILE A 92 -5.92 -2.99 -15.99
C ILE A 92 -4.63 -3.17 -15.20
N THR A 93 -3.89 -2.06 -15.06
CA THR A 93 -2.55 -2.06 -14.47
C THR A 93 -2.45 -1.08 -13.30
N PRO A 94 -1.80 -1.47 -12.19
CA PRO A 94 -1.49 -0.52 -11.13
C PRO A 94 -0.39 0.45 -11.61
N ILE A 95 -0.59 1.73 -11.35
CA ILE A 95 0.38 2.80 -11.63
C ILE A 95 0.67 3.60 -10.35
N MET A 96 1.65 4.49 -10.39
CA MET A 96 2.01 5.35 -9.25
C MET A 96 2.22 4.55 -7.95
N GLN A 97 2.91 3.40 -8.05
CA GLN A 97 3.17 2.50 -6.92
C GLN A 97 1.89 1.94 -6.24
N GLY A 98 0.81 1.75 -7.01
CA GLY A 98 -0.45 1.17 -6.51
C GLY A 98 -1.47 2.21 -6.03
N CYS A 99 -1.17 3.51 -6.13
CA CYS A 99 -2.12 4.55 -5.75
C CYS A 99 -3.26 4.76 -6.76
N ALA A 100 -3.10 4.26 -7.99
CA ALA A 100 -4.12 4.34 -9.03
C ALA A 100 -4.04 3.15 -9.97
N LEU A 101 -5.13 2.87 -10.68
CA LEU A 101 -5.22 1.88 -11.74
C LEU A 101 -5.44 2.58 -13.07
N GLN A 102 -4.68 2.20 -14.09
CA GLN A 102 -4.93 2.58 -15.48
C GLN A 102 -5.61 1.43 -16.21
N GLU A 103 -6.73 1.74 -16.85
CA GLU A 103 -7.44 0.87 -17.77
C GLU A 103 -7.12 1.27 -19.22
N ARG A 104 -6.93 0.27 -20.10
CA ARG A 104 -6.84 0.45 -21.55
C ARG A 104 -7.71 -0.57 -22.26
N TYR A 105 -8.83 -0.12 -22.79
CA TYR A 105 -9.79 -0.93 -23.55
C TYR A 105 -9.63 -0.68 -25.05
N HIS A 106 -9.71 -1.74 -25.85
CA HIS A 106 -9.78 -1.62 -27.31
C HIS A 106 -10.52 -2.80 -27.93
N THR A 107 -11.06 -2.58 -29.12
CA THR A 107 -11.65 -3.60 -29.98
C THR A 107 -10.83 -3.80 -31.25
N SER A 108 -10.98 -4.97 -31.87
CA SER A 108 -10.36 -5.26 -33.18
C SER A 108 -10.89 -4.35 -34.29
N SER A 109 -12.13 -3.86 -34.18
CA SER A 109 -12.73 -2.87 -35.08
C SER A 109 -12.21 -1.43 -34.92
N GLY A 110 -11.40 -1.14 -33.90
CA GLY A 110 -10.74 0.15 -33.72
C GLY A 110 -11.41 1.11 -32.74
N TYR A 111 -12.44 0.69 -32.00
CA TYR A 111 -12.90 1.46 -30.84
C TYR A 111 -11.90 1.31 -29.69
N SER A 112 -11.60 2.38 -28.96
CA SER A 112 -10.74 2.32 -27.78
C SER A 112 -11.07 3.41 -26.76
N GLY A 113 -10.66 3.16 -25.52
CA GLY A 113 -10.78 4.11 -24.42
C GLY A 113 -9.87 3.75 -23.26
N GLU A 114 -9.64 4.71 -22.38
CA GLU A 114 -8.82 4.55 -21.19
C GLU A 114 -9.51 5.15 -19.98
N SER A 115 -9.22 4.60 -18.80
CA SER A 115 -9.57 5.24 -17.54
C SER A 115 -8.45 5.31 -16.54
N LEU A 116 -8.52 6.32 -15.69
CA LEU A 116 -7.75 6.43 -14.46
C LEU A 116 -8.69 6.22 -13.28
N ASN A 117 -8.34 5.28 -12.39
CA ASN A 117 -9.12 4.90 -11.22
C ASN A 117 -8.27 5.08 -9.96
N TRP A 118 -8.78 5.69 -8.91
CA TRP A 118 -8.04 5.87 -7.66
C TRP A 118 -8.96 5.96 -6.46
N TYR A 119 -8.44 5.60 -5.29
CA TYR A 119 -9.10 5.87 -4.03
C TYR A 119 -8.75 7.30 -3.56
N ASP A 120 -9.77 8.11 -3.30
CA ASP A 120 -9.66 9.46 -2.74
C ASP A 120 -9.86 9.36 -1.22
N PRO A 121 -8.79 9.50 -0.40
CA PRO A 121 -8.88 9.33 1.04
C PRO A 121 -9.60 10.48 1.74
N GLU A 122 -9.71 11.66 1.14
CA GLU A 122 -10.43 12.80 1.72
C GLU A 122 -11.94 12.58 1.62
N LEU A 123 -12.39 12.02 0.48
CA LEU A 123 -13.80 11.72 0.21
C LEU A 123 -14.19 10.30 0.59
N MET A 124 -13.22 9.46 0.96
CA MET A 124 -13.39 8.03 1.26
C MET A 124 -14.12 7.26 0.16
N GLN A 125 -13.78 7.56 -1.10
CA GLN A 125 -14.47 7.01 -2.26
C GLN A 125 -13.47 6.66 -3.37
N TRP A 126 -13.79 5.63 -4.14
CA TRP A 126 -13.16 5.42 -5.43
C TRP A 126 -13.65 6.44 -6.44
N ARG A 127 -12.75 6.87 -7.30
CA ARG A 127 -13.00 7.81 -8.40
C ARG A 127 -12.49 7.22 -9.70
N GLN A 128 -13.20 7.52 -10.78
CA GLN A 128 -12.80 7.14 -12.13
C GLN A 128 -12.99 8.32 -13.07
N THR A 129 -12.02 8.52 -13.97
CA THR A 129 -12.22 9.32 -15.18
C THR A 129 -11.99 8.42 -16.38
N TRP A 130 -13.00 8.26 -17.25
CA TRP A 130 -12.91 7.53 -18.51
C TRP A 130 -12.96 8.49 -19.70
N VAL A 131 -12.19 8.20 -20.74
CA VAL A 131 -12.24 8.88 -22.04
C VAL A 131 -12.14 7.85 -23.16
N ASP A 132 -12.96 7.99 -24.20
CA ASP A 132 -12.87 7.13 -25.40
C ASP A 132 -12.72 7.91 -26.71
N VAL A 133 -12.46 7.17 -27.80
CA VAL A 133 -12.29 7.71 -29.16
C VAL A 133 -13.54 8.38 -29.73
N SER A 134 -14.72 8.16 -29.14
CA SER A 134 -15.94 8.87 -29.52
C SER A 134 -16.06 10.24 -28.87
N GLY A 135 -15.13 10.59 -27.96
CA GLY A 135 -15.17 11.81 -27.16
C GLY A 135 -16.06 11.70 -25.93
N THR A 136 -16.52 10.50 -25.57
CA THR A 136 -17.27 10.31 -24.32
C THR A 136 -16.32 10.47 -23.14
N VAL A 137 -16.74 11.27 -22.16
CA VAL A 137 -16.03 11.44 -20.89
C VAL A 137 -16.96 11.04 -19.74
N LEU A 138 -16.48 10.20 -18.84
CA LEU A 138 -17.15 9.90 -17.57
C LEU A 138 -16.32 10.42 -16.41
N GLN A 139 -16.99 10.95 -15.40
CA GLN A 139 -16.42 11.26 -14.09
C GLN A 139 -17.29 10.56 -13.06
N LEU A 140 -16.79 9.45 -12.53
CA LEU A 140 -17.54 8.58 -11.63
C LEU A 140 -16.93 8.59 -10.23
N SER A 141 -17.77 8.34 -9.24
CA SER A 141 -17.36 8.15 -7.85
C SER A 141 -18.27 7.14 -7.14
N GLY A 142 -17.73 6.46 -6.13
CA GLY A 142 -18.46 5.49 -5.34
C GLY A 142 -17.51 4.59 -4.53
N GLY A 143 -17.79 3.30 -4.47
CA GLY A 143 -16.95 2.39 -3.69
C GLY A 143 -17.43 0.95 -3.69
N LEU A 144 -16.75 0.13 -2.90
CA LEU A 144 -17.11 -1.25 -2.68
C LEU A 144 -18.37 -1.34 -1.81
N ASN A 145 -19.40 -2.07 -2.27
CA ASN A 145 -20.61 -2.32 -1.48
C ASN A 145 -20.45 -3.56 -0.58
N ALA A 146 -21.50 -3.87 0.20
CA ALA A 146 -21.50 -5.00 1.14
C ALA A 146 -21.44 -6.36 0.43
N GLU A 147 -21.87 -6.41 -0.83
CA GLU A 147 -21.84 -7.59 -1.70
C GLU A 147 -20.48 -7.81 -2.37
N GLY A 148 -19.50 -6.93 -2.14
CA GLY A 148 -18.16 -7.01 -2.74
C GLY A 148 -18.08 -6.52 -4.18
N GLN A 149 -19.07 -5.76 -4.64
CA GLN A 149 -19.09 -5.14 -5.96
C GLN A 149 -18.54 -3.72 -5.87
N MET A 150 -17.73 -3.30 -6.85
CA MET A 150 -17.38 -1.89 -7.00
C MET A 150 -18.53 -1.20 -7.73
N VAL A 151 -19.13 -0.17 -7.14
CA VAL A 151 -20.24 0.59 -7.75
C VAL A 151 -19.85 2.05 -7.82
N LEU A 152 -19.72 2.59 -9.04
CA LEU A 152 -19.39 3.99 -9.28
C LEU A 152 -20.55 4.67 -10.04
N THR A 153 -20.82 5.93 -9.70
CA THR A 153 -21.88 6.74 -10.30
C THR A 153 -21.38 8.11 -10.72
N GLY A 154 -21.96 8.69 -11.76
CA GLY A 154 -21.61 10.03 -12.23
C GLY A 154 -22.72 10.65 -13.06
N ASN A 155 -22.72 11.96 -13.19
CA ASN A 155 -23.79 12.72 -13.86
C ASN A 155 -23.27 13.80 -14.81
N ASN A 156 -22.02 13.66 -15.25
CA ASN A 156 -21.36 14.65 -16.11
C ASN A 156 -21.76 14.53 -17.59
N ARG A 157 -22.46 13.46 -17.98
CA ARG A 157 -22.98 13.28 -19.33
C ARG A 157 -24.37 13.86 -19.52
N ARG A 158 -24.70 14.13 -20.78
CA ARG A 158 -26.01 14.61 -21.21
C ARG A 158 -26.50 13.80 -22.39
N ASP A 159 -27.82 13.72 -22.55
CA ASP A 159 -28.43 13.09 -23.72
C ASP A 159 -28.49 14.04 -24.93
N GLU A 160 -29.02 13.53 -26.06
CA GLU A 160 -29.18 14.28 -27.32
C GLU A 160 -30.06 15.52 -27.19
N ARG A 161 -30.84 15.64 -26.10
CA ARG A 161 -31.74 16.77 -25.81
C ARG A 161 -31.17 17.67 -24.71
N ASP A 162 -29.86 17.56 -24.45
CA ASP A 162 -29.11 18.30 -23.42
C ASP A 162 -29.60 18.05 -21.98
N LYS A 163 -30.31 16.93 -21.74
CA LYS A 163 -30.77 16.58 -20.39
C LYS A 163 -29.69 15.80 -19.63
N PRO A 164 -29.56 16.00 -18.30
CA PRO A 164 -28.62 15.23 -17.50
C PRO A 164 -28.88 13.72 -17.61
N LEU A 165 -27.80 12.95 -17.73
CA LEU A 165 -27.79 11.50 -17.60
C LEU A 165 -27.10 11.13 -16.30
N LEU A 166 -27.65 10.16 -15.58
CA LEU A 166 -26.97 9.52 -14.45
C LEU A 166 -26.42 8.19 -14.93
N ASP A 167 -25.11 8.04 -14.93
CA ASP A 167 -24.39 6.80 -15.22
C ASP A 167 -24.16 6.05 -13.90
N ARG A 168 -24.37 4.72 -13.91
CA ARG A 168 -23.95 3.80 -12.84
C ARG A 168 -23.23 2.63 -13.47
N ILE A 169 -22.00 2.38 -13.04
CA ILE A 169 -21.21 1.23 -13.47
C ILE A 169 -20.92 0.35 -12.26
N THR A 170 -21.19 -0.94 -12.41
CA THR A 170 -20.97 -1.96 -11.38
C THR A 170 -20.01 -3.02 -11.90
N TRP A 171 -18.97 -3.32 -11.15
CA TRP A 171 -18.05 -4.43 -11.40
C TRP A 171 -18.25 -5.49 -10.33
N THR A 172 -18.61 -6.71 -10.75
CA THR A 172 -18.89 -7.85 -9.88
C THR A 172 -17.86 -8.95 -10.12
N PRO A 173 -17.00 -9.28 -9.14
CA PRO A 173 -16.11 -10.43 -9.25
C PRO A 173 -16.85 -11.75 -9.01
N TYR A 174 -16.40 -12.82 -9.66
CA TYR A 174 -16.89 -14.20 -9.48
C TYR A 174 -15.77 -15.14 -9.03
N GLU A 175 -16.15 -16.30 -8.48
CA GLU A 175 -15.21 -17.28 -7.92
C GLU A 175 -14.26 -17.90 -8.96
N ASP A 176 -14.65 -17.92 -10.24
CA ASP A 176 -13.83 -18.40 -11.35
C ASP A 176 -12.80 -17.37 -11.84
N GLY A 177 -12.74 -16.20 -11.19
CA GLY A 177 -11.85 -15.10 -11.54
C GLY A 177 -12.39 -14.18 -12.64
N THR A 178 -13.59 -14.43 -13.17
CA THR A 178 -14.24 -13.51 -14.10
C THR A 178 -14.78 -12.27 -13.39
N VAL A 179 -14.94 -11.19 -14.14
CA VAL A 179 -15.61 -9.97 -13.66
C VAL A 179 -16.73 -9.62 -14.64
N VAL A 180 -17.92 -9.31 -14.12
CA VAL A 180 -18.99 -8.73 -14.95
C VAL A 180 -19.07 -7.23 -14.70
N GLN A 181 -18.93 -6.45 -15.76
CA GLN A 181 -19.19 -5.02 -15.76
C GLN A 181 -20.60 -4.76 -16.31
N GLN A 182 -21.39 -3.99 -15.58
CA GLN A 182 -22.69 -3.51 -16.02
C GLN A 182 -22.70 -1.99 -16.00
N TRP A 183 -23.01 -1.36 -17.13
CA TRP A 183 -23.22 0.08 -17.23
C TRP A 183 -24.69 0.36 -17.49
N ASP A 184 -25.33 0.96 -16.50
CA ASP A 184 -26.70 1.45 -16.56
C ASP A 184 -26.73 2.97 -16.68
N ILE A 185 -27.75 3.50 -17.36
CA ILE A 185 -28.08 4.93 -17.36
C ILE A 185 -29.47 5.16 -16.80
N SER A 186 -29.67 6.32 -16.19
CA SER A 186 -30.97 6.82 -15.76
C SER A 186 -31.24 8.22 -16.31
N ARG A 187 -32.48 8.43 -16.75
CA ARG A 187 -33.00 9.71 -17.29
C ARG A 187 -34.01 10.38 -16.34
N ASP A 188 -34.30 9.73 -15.22
CA ASP A 188 -35.31 10.12 -14.24
C ASP A 188 -34.71 10.16 -12.82
N ASN A 189 -33.43 10.55 -12.74
CA ASN A 189 -32.70 10.75 -11.48
C ASN A 189 -32.64 9.48 -10.60
N GLY A 190 -32.46 8.33 -11.24
CA GLY A 190 -32.25 7.03 -10.59
C GLY A 190 -33.53 6.25 -10.26
N ALA A 191 -34.71 6.74 -10.68
CA ALA A 191 -35.97 6.01 -10.46
C ALA A 191 -36.07 4.76 -11.36
N THR A 192 -35.59 4.85 -12.60
CA THR A 192 -35.45 3.74 -13.52
C THR A 192 -34.05 3.70 -14.12
N TRP A 193 -33.63 2.50 -14.53
CA TRP A 193 -32.29 2.22 -15.04
C TRP A 193 -32.37 1.38 -16.31
N GLU A 194 -31.64 1.80 -17.33
CA GLU A 194 -31.49 1.13 -18.62
C GLU A 194 -30.05 0.63 -18.76
N ARG A 195 -29.87 -0.68 -18.97
CA ARG A 195 -28.57 -1.29 -19.26
C ARG A 195 -28.13 -0.90 -20.67
N ILE A 196 -27.02 -0.18 -20.81
CA ILE A 196 -26.46 0.18 -22.13
C ILE A 196 -25.21 -0.61 -22.50
N PHE A 197 -24.57 -1.23 -21.50
CA PHE A 197 -23.45 -2.14 -21.71
C PHE A 197 -23.43 -3.22 -20.63
N SER A 198 -23.04 -4.43 -21.04
CA SER A 198 -22.71 -5.53 -20.15
C SER A 198 -21.53 -6.29 -20.76
N GLY A 199 -20.42 -6.36 -20.06
CA GLY A 199 -19.21 -7.06 -20.48
C GLY A 199 -18.83 -8.14 -19.49
N LEU A 200 -18.59 -9.35 -19.97
CA LEU A 200 -17.94 -10.41 -19.21
C LEU A 200 -16.43 -10.35 -19.49
N TYR A 201 -15.66 -10.11 -18.43
CA TYR A 201 -14.21 -10.05 -18.47
C TYR A 201 -13.68 -11.44 -18.11
N GLU A 202 -13.10 -12.10 -19.10
CA GLU A 202 -12.45 -13.40 -18.95
C GLU A 202 -10.94 -13.19 -18.84
N PRO A 203 -10.28 -13.70 -17.78
CA PRO A 203 -8.85 -13.54 -17.62
C PRO A 203 -8.09 -14.06 -18.84
N ARG A 204 -7.27 -13.20 -19.44
CA ARG A 204 -6.39 -13.54 -20.54
C ARG A 204 -5.00 -13.79 -19.99
N VAL A 205 -4.45 -14.97 -20.23
CA VAL A 205 -3.01 -15.17 -20.03
C VAL A 205 -2.29 -14.33 -21.10
N PRO A 206 -1.48 -13.32 -20.71
CA PRO A 206 -0.76 -12.53 -21.70
C PRO A 206 0.14 -13.48 -22.51
N ALA A 207 0.22 -13.28 -23.82
CA ALA A 207 1.29 -13.93 -24.59
C ALA A 207 2.64 -13.54 -23.94
N PRO A 208 3.61 -14.46 -23.86
CA PRO A 208 4.94 -14.12 -23.37
C PRO A 208 5.44 -12.88 -24.10
N GLN A 209 5.73 -11.81 -23.36
CA GLN A 209 6.33 -10.61 -23.95
C GLN A 209 7.64 -11.05 -24.60
N PRO A 210 7.93 -10.69 -25.87
CA PRO A 210 9.27 -10.86 -26.40
C PRO A 210 10.22 -10.09 -25.47
N GLU A 211 11.21 -10.78 -24.92
CA GLU A 211 12.22 -10.16 -24.07
C GLU A 211 12.71 -8.88 -24.74
N SER A 212 12.56 -7.75 -24.06
CA SER A 212 13.18 -6.50 -24.50
C SER A 212 14.65 -6.81 -24.76
N PRO A 213 15.20 -6.54 -25.96
CA PRO A 213 16.61 -6.76 -26.20
C PRO A 213 17.37 -6.00 -25.11
N ALA A 214 18.22 -6.73 -24.40
CA ALA A 214 19.07 -6.16 -23.37
C ALA A 214 19.73 -4.92 -23.97
N ALA A 215 19.62 -3.78 -23.28
CA ALA A 215 20.34 -2.60 -23.67
C ALA A 215 21.83 -2.98 -23.73
N ASP A 216 22.37 -3.07 -24.94
CA ASP A 216 23.79 -3.18 -25.17
C ASP A 216 24.43 -1.96 -24.49
N ASN A 217 25.02 -2.21 -23.32
CA ASN A 217 25.82 -1.22 -22.60
C ASN A 217 27.05 -0.95 -23.47
N PRO A 218 27.23 0.26 -24.05
CA PRO A 218 28.54 0.61 -24.56
C PRO A 218 29.44 0.79 -23.33
N GLY A 219 30.33 -0.17 -23.12
CA GLY A 219 31.37 -0.09 -22.09
C GLY A 219 32.28 1.13 -22.28
N PRO A 220 33.06 1.48 -21.23
CA PRO A 220 33.84 2.71 -21.16
C PRO A 220 34.96 2.83 -22.20
#